data_AF-A0A8S3BVY4-F1
#
_entry.id   AF-A0A8S3BVY4-F1
#
_cell.length_a   1.000
_cell.length_b   1.000
_cell.length_c   1.000
_cell.angle_alpha   90.00
_cell.angle_beta   90.00
_cell.angle_gamma   90.00
#
_symmetry.space_group_name_H-M   'P 1'
#
loop_
_entity.id
_entity.type
_entity.pdbx_description
1 polymer ?
#
loop_
_entity_poly.entity_id
_entity_poly.type
_entity_poly.pdbx_seq_one_letter_code
_entity_poly.pdbx_strand_id
1 'polypeptide(L)'
;MDDYKKYYLRRHPNHIQLDMGDTSEYKALRQRLNCSSFKWFLDNVAYEMAEKYPLPPANLVWGEMRNDQHHDICADTLGNGFGGTIGASGCHGQGGNQLFRLNVEGEWSSDEHCFVSNGDFVGTQHCVQMGRWIPKGEWKYDNQTRQMRSTKVSKCLVTDGKRLSLEPCQNNNQAQQWKWKEIYV
;
A
#
# COMPACT_ATOMS: atom_id res chain seq x y z
N MET A 1 -14.60 -10.24 12.45
CA MET A 1 -13.40 -9.64 13.09
C MET A 1 -13.72 -8.36 13.86
N ASP A 2 -14.98 -8.09 14.24
CA ASP A 2 -15.36 -6.88 15.00
C ASP A 2 -14.72 -5.59 14.43
N ASP A 3 -14.19 -4.73 15.29
CA ASP A 3 -13.50 -3.49 14.91
C ASP A 3 -12.15 -3.71 14.21
N TYR A 4 -11.62 -4.94 14.20
CA TYR A 4 -10.35 -5.28 13.57
C TYR A 4 -10.45 -5.46 12.06
N LYS A 5 -11.66 -5.56 11.50
CA LYS A 5 -11.87 -5.62 10.04
C LYS A 5 -11.24 -4.43 9.30
N LYS A 6 -11.13 -3.28 9.97
CA LYS A 6 -10.49 -2.08 9.40
C LYS A 6 -9.02 -2.29 9.05
N TYR A 7 -8.31 -3.16 9.77
CA TYR A 7 -6.90 -3.45 9.49
C TYR A 7 -6.73 -4.32 8.25
N TYR A 8 -7.66 -5.26 8.03
CA TYR A 8 -7.76 -5.98 6.77
C TYR A 8 -8.01 -5.01 5.61
N LEU A 9 -8.99 -4.10 5.76
CA LEU A 9 -9.32 -3.11 4.72
C LEU A 9 -8.22 -2.07 4.49
N ARG A 10 -7.35 -1.79 5.46
CA ARG A 10 -6.14 -0.97 5.23
C ARG A 10 -5.17 -1.67 4.29
N ARG A 11 -5.02 -2.99 4.42
CA ARG A 11 -4.15 -3.78 3.53
C ARG A 11 -4.81 -4.10 2.20
N HIS A 12 -6.13 -4.28 2.15
CA HIS A 12 -6.89 -4.56 0.92
C HIS A 12 -7.99 -3.51 0.73
N PRO A 13 -7.63 -2.24 0.47
CA PRO A 13 -8.60 -1.17 0.35
C PRO A 13 -9.52 -1.33 -0.89
N ASN A 14 -9.07 -2.08 -1.89
CA ASN A 14 -9.91 -2.47 -3.04
C ASN A 14 -11.13 -3.32 -2.63
N HIS A 15 -11.12 -3.97 -1.45
CA HIS A 15 -12.25 -4.76 -0.95
C HIS A 15 -13.26 -3.94 -0.12
N ILE A 16 -13.08 -2.63 0.04
CA ILE A 16 -14.00 -1.78 0.83
C ILE A 16 -15.45 -1.85 0.30
N GLN A 17 -15.60 -1.99 -1.01
CA GLN A 17 -16.90 -2.04 -1.69
C GLN A 17 -17.31 -3.46 -2.10
N LEU A 18 -16.57 -4.48 -1.64
CA LEU A 18 -16.88 -5.86 -1.99
C LEU A 18 -18.23 -6.26 -1.37
N ASP A 19 -19.15 -6.73 -2.21
CA ASP A 19 -20.39 -7.32 -1.74
C ASP A 19 -20.08 -8.66 -1.05
N MET A 20 -20.32 -8.72 0.26
CA MET A 20 -20.12 -9.92 1.06
C MET A 20 -21.36 -10.84 1.07
N GLY A 21 -22.44 -10.43 0.41
CA GLY A 21 -23.74 -11.09 0.47
C GLY A 21 -24.38 -11.01 1.86
N ASP A 22 -25.44 -11.80 2.07
CA ASP A 22 -26.11 -11.86 3.35
C ASP A 22 -25.26 -12.62 4.39
N THR A 23 -24.99 -11.93 5.50
CA THR A 23 -24.21 -12.46 6.63
C THR A 23 -25.04 -12.62 7.90
N SER A 24 -26.37 -12.51 7.79
CA SER A 24 -27.29 -12.49 8.93
C SER A 24 -27.28 -13.79 9.71
N GLU A 25 -27.28 -14.94 9.03
CA GLU A 25 -27.25 -16.25 9.70
C GLU A 25 -25.98 -16.46 10.52
N TYR A 26 -24.81 -16.08 9.98
CA TYR A 26 -23.53 -16.19 10.69
C TYR A 26 -23.47 -15.27 11.92
N LYS A 27 -24.02 -14.04 11.81
CA LYS A 27 -24.12 -13.11 12.94
C LYS A 27 -25.06 -13.64 14.02
N ALA A 28 -26.22 -14.17 13.64
CA ALA A 28 -27.19 -14.77 14.56
C ALA A 28 -26.61 -16.02 15.25
N LEU A 29 -25.89 -16.87 14.53
CA LEU A 29 -25.21 -18.03 15.10
C LEU A 29 -24.21 -17.61 16.18
N ARG A 30 -23.38 -16.60 15.91
CA ARG A 30 -22.41 -16.06 16.87
C ARG A 30 -23.08 -15.56 18.16
N GLN A 31 -24.23 -14.89 18.03
CA GLN A 31 -25.01 -14.42 19.18
C GLN A 31 -25.60 -15.57 19.97
N ARG A 32 -26.24 -16.55 19.31
CA ARG A 32 -26.85 -17.73 19.96
C ARG A 32 -25.84 -18.57 20.75
N LEU A 33 -24.63 -18.71 20.21
CA LEU A 33 -23.56 -19.48 20.85
C LEU A 33 -22.74 -18.66 21.87
N ASN A 34 -23.11 -17.40 22.11
CA ASN A 34 -22.41 -16.48 23.02
C ASN A 34 -20.88 -16.46 22.77
N CYS A 35 -20.47 -16.42 21.51
CA CYS A 35 -19.04 -16.49 21.16
C CYS A 35 -18.29 -15.25 21.63
N SER A 36 -17.05 -15.45 22.07
CA SER A 36 -16.14 -14.37 22.48
C SER A 36 -15.86 -13.35 21.37
N SER A 37 -15.36 -12.18 21.77
CA SER A 37 -14.94 -11.13 20.83
C SER A 37 -13.66 -11.50 20.09
N PHE A 38 -13.43 -10.87 18.93
CA PHE A 38 -12.17 -11.03 18.20
C PHE A 38 -10.98 -10.48 19.00
N LYS A 39 -11.20 -9.46 19.84
CA LYS A 39 -10.20 -9.01 20.80
C LYS A 39 -9.81 -10.12 21.78
N TRP A 40 -10.81 -10.79 22.38
CA TRP A 40 -10.55 -11.91 23.28
C TRP A 40 -9.73 -13.01 22.60
N PHE A 41 -10.04 -13.32 21.34
CA PHE A 41 -9.27 -14.28 20.55
C PHE A 41 -7.80 -13.84 20.39
N LEU A 42 -7.56 -12.59 20.02
CA LEU A 42 -6.19 -12.05 19.90
C LEU A 42 -5.47 -12.03 21.25
N ASP A 43 -6.14 -11.74 22.35
CA ASP A 43 -5.50 -11.66 23.68
C ASP A 43 -5.22 -13.04 24.30
N ASN A 44 -6.05 -14.06 24.02
CA ASN A 44 -6.02 -15.34 24.76
C ASN A 44 -5.60 -16.54 23.91
N VAL A 45 -5.84 -16.52 22.60
CA VAL A 45 -5.54 -17.64 21.69
C VAL A 45 -4.39 -17.29 20.76
N ALA A 46 -4.40 -16.07 20.22
CA ALA A 46 -3.43 -15.62 19.22
C ALA A 46 -2.56 -14.45 19.75
N TYR A 47 -2.11 -14.56 21.00
CA TYR A 47 -1.44 -13.48 21.74
C TYR A 47 -0.12 -13.01 21.10
N GLU A 48 0.59 -13.89 20.39
CA GLU A 48 1.83 -13.54 19.68
C GLU A 48 1.58 -12.76 18.37
N MET A 49 0.33 -12.70 17.88
CA MET A 49 0.04 -12.11 16.57
C MET A 49 0.34 -10.62 16.53
N ALA A 50 -0.01 -9.87 17.58
CA ALA A 50 0.20 -8.43 17.62
C ALA A 50 1.69 -8.06 17.71
N GLU A 51 2.51 -8.93 18.29
CA GLU A 51 3.96 -8.76 18.36
C GLU A 51 4.62 -9.05 17.01
N LYS A 52 4.25 -10.16 16.36
CA LYS A 52 4.84 -10.57 15.07
C LYS A 52 4.32 -9.74 13.90
N TYR A 53 3.05 -9.36 13.94
CA TYR A 53 2.33 -8.66 12.87
C TYR A 53 1.60 -7.44 13.47
N PRO A 54 2.34 -6.34 13.72
CA PRO A 54 1.75 -5.12 14.26
C PRO A 54 0.62 -4.61 13.36
N LEU A 55 -0.36 -3.92 13.95
CA LEU A 55 -1.52 -3.42 13.22
C LEU A 55 -1.08 -2.31 12.23
N PRO A 56 -1.53 -2.34 10.96
CA PRO A 56 -1.09 -1.38 9.94
C PRO A 56 -1.61 0.04 10.23
N PRO A 57 -0.82 1.09 9.99
CA PRO A 57 -1.28 2.47 10.03
C PRO A 57 -2.40 2.76 9.02
N ALA A 58 -3.08 3.88 9.18
CA ALA A 58 -4.12 4.30 8.22
C ALA A 58 -3.50 4.69 6.88
N ASN A 59 -4.17 4.34 5.77
CA ASN A 59 -3.78 4.79 4.45
C ASN A 59 -4.04 6.29 4.30
N LEU A 60 -3.08 7.01 3.71
CA LEU A 60 -3.22 8.39 3.27
C LEU A 60 -3.84 8.43 1.86
N VAL A 61 -3.29 7.63 0.95
CA VAL A 61 -3.78 7.42 -0.42
C VAL A 61 -3.54 5.96 -0.82
N TRP A 62 -4.32 5.47 -1.77
CA TRP A 62 -4.16 4.11 -2.29
C TRP A 62 -4.74 4.02 -3.71
N GLY A 63 -4.44 2.93 -4.39
CA GLY A 63 -4.92 2.66 -5.73
C GLY A 63 -3.77 2.50 -6.72
N GLU A 64 -4.08 2.73 -7.98
CA GLU A 64 -3.14 2.72 -9.09
C GLU A 64 -2.51 4.10 -9.27
N MET A 65 -1.19 4.14 -9.47
CA MET A 65 -0.43 5.37 -9.62
C MET A 65 -0.15 5.65 -11.10
N ARG A 66 -0.94 6.54 -11.69
CA ARG A 66 -0.88 6.95 -13.11
C ARG A 66 0.07 8.11 -13.30
N ASN A 67 0.95 8.04 -14.30
CA ASN A 67 1.85 9.14 -14.62
C ASN A 67 1.16 10.23 -15.48
N ASP A 68 1.47 11.50 -15.21
CA ASP A 68 0.86 12.62 -15.94
C ASP A 68 1.48 12.89 -17.31
N GLN A 69 2.73 12.49 -17.58
CA GLN A 69 3.35 12.62 -18.91
C GLN A 69 3.03 11.41 -19.78
N HIS A 70 3.07 10.22 -19.19
CA HIS A 70 2.78 8.95 -19.85
C HIS A 70 1.41 8.45 -19.40
N HIS A 71 0.34 8.97 -20.01
CA HIS A 71 -1.04 8.86 -19.50
C HIS A 71 -1.54 7.42 -19.30
N ASP A 72 -1.02 6.47 -20.09
CA ASP A 72 -1.36 5.05 -20.04
C ASP A 72 -0.33 4.21 -19.26
N ILE A 73 0.60 4.85 -18.54
CA ILE A 73 1.64 4.20 -17.77
C ILE A 73 1.41 4.36 -16.27
N CYS A 74 1.50 3.24 -15.57
CA CYS A 74 1.31 3.11 -14.15
C CYS A 74 2.56 2.54 -13.48
N ALA A 75 2.80 2.91 -12.23
CA ALA A 75 3.73 2.15 -11.39
C ALA A 75 3.27 0.69 -11.31
N ASP A 76 4.22 -0.24 -11.30
CA ASP A 76 3.95 -1.67 -11.35
C ASP A 76 5.06 -2.44 -10.61
N THR A 77 4.70 -3.42 -9.78
CA THR A 77 5.69 -4.29 -9.13
C THR A 77 6.37 -5.24 -10.12
N LEU A 78 5.84 -5.37 -11.33
CA LEU A 78 6.26 -6.29 -12.39
C LEU A 78 6.26 -7.77 -11.95
N GLY A 79 5.60 -8.08 -10.84
CA GLY A 79 5.67 -9.40 -10.20
C GLY A 79 7.03 -9.70 -9.56
N ASN A 80 7.89 -8.69 -9.39
CA ASN A 80 9.18 -8.86 -8.74
C ASN A 80 9.00 -9.08 -7.23
N GLY A 81 9.75 -10.02 -6.66
CA GLY A 81 9.75 -10.30 -5.22
C GLY A 81 10.66 -9.35 -4.42
N PHE A 82 10.90 -9.72 -3.16
CA PHE A 82 11.81 -9.00 -2.24
C PHE A 82 13.24 -8.89 -2.81
N GLY A 83 13.88 -7.73 -2.60
CA GLY A 83 15.21 -7.42 -3.13
C GLY A 83 15.22 -7.02 -4.61
N GLY A 84 14.07 -7.12 -5.30
CA GLY A 84 13.89 -6.63 -6.66
C GLY A 84 13.67 -5.12 -6.72
N THR A 85 13.35 -4.64 -7.92
CA THR A 85 12.93 -3.25 -8.16
C THR A 85 11.50 -3.23 -8.71
N ILE A 86 10.83 -2.09 -8.55
CA ILE A 86 9.57 -1.84 -9.24
C ILE A 86 9.80 -1.02 -10.50
N GLY A 87 8.87 -1.09 -11.43
CA GLY A 87 8.94 -0.39 -12.71
C GLY A 87 7.63 0.24 -13.08
N ALA A 88 7.47 0.50 -14.38
CA ALA A 88 6.25 1.07 -14.90
C ALA A 88 5.75 0.20 -16.07
N SER A 89 4.44 0.05 -16.17
CA SER A 89 3.80 -0.73 -17.25
C SER A 89 2.46 -0.11 -17.64
N GLY A 90 1.79 -0.68 -18.64
CA GLY A 90 0.49 -0.19 -19.08
C GLY A 90 -0.56 -0.27 -17.97
N CYS A 91 -1.25 0.83 -17.68
CA CYS A 91 -2.32 0.87 -16.70
C CYS A 91 -3.47 -0.07 -17.09
N HIS A 92 -3.80 -1.03 -16.24
CA HIS A 92 -4.84 -2.01 -16.55
C HIS A 92 -6.06 -1.95 -15.63
N GLY A 93 -6.00 -1.24 -14.50
CA GLY A 93 -7.18 -1.03 -13.64
C GLY A 93 -7.68 -2.29 -12.92
N GLN A 94 -6.87 -3.33 -12.78
CA GLN A 94 -7.25 -4.62 -12.18
C GLN A 94 -6.68 -4.83 -10.77
N GLY A 95 -6.02 -3.80 -10.21
CA GLY A 95 -5.30 -3.93 -8.95
C GLY A 95 -4.05 -4.82 -9.11
N GLY A 96 -3.91 -5.85 -8.27
CA GLY A 96 -2.77 -6.77 -8.31
C GLY A 96 -1.43 -6.03 -8.19
N ASN A 97 -0.55 -6.23 -9.17
CA ASN A 97 0.78 -5.61 -9.23
C ASN A 97 0.76 -4.07 -9.41
N GLN A 98 -0.40 -3.50 -9.74
CA GLN A 98 -0.60 -2.05 -9.87
C GLN A 98 -1.41 -1.45 -8.71
N LEU A 99 -1.60 -2.19 -7.62
CA LEU A 99 -2.28 -1.69 -6.42
C LEU A 99 -1.26 -1.28 -5.35
N PHE A 100 -1.17 0.03 -5.10
CA PHE A 100 -0.26 0.61 -4.12
C PHE A 100 -1.02 1.29 -2.99
N ARG A 101 -0.32 1.49 -1.87
CA ARG A 101 -0.79 2.24 -0.71
C ARG A 101 0.34 3.11 -0.19
N LEU A 102 0.02 4.35 0.17
CA LEU A 102 0.89 5.18 1.00
C LEU A 102 0.16 5.44 2.32
N ASN A 103 0.79 5.11 3.44
CA ASN A 103 0.19 5.33 4.75
C ASN A 103 0.66 6.63 5.40
N VAL A 104 0.00 7.02 6.50
CA VAL A 104 0.31 8.26 7.24
C VAL A 104 1.70 8.28 7.90
N GLU A 105 2.35 7.12 8.03
CA GLU A 105 3.72 7.00 8.53
C GLU A 105 4.77 7.06 7.41
N GLY A 106 4.38 7.32 6.16
CA GLY A 106 5.31 7.46 5.04
C GLY A 106 5.83 6.12 4.50
N GLU A 107 5.09 5.04 4.71
CA GLU A 107 5.32 3.73 4.11
C GLU A 107 4.58 3.64 2.78
N TRP A 108 5.32 3.46 1.68
CA TRP A 108 4.76 3.12 0.38
C TRP A 108 4.85 1.61 0.19
N SER A 109 3.72 0.94 -0.02
CA SER A 109 3.66 -0.52 -0.04
C SER A 109 2.64 -1.10 -1.04
N SER A 110 2.87 -2.36 -1.40
CA SER A 110 1.93 -3.23 -2.13
C SER A 110 2.02 -4.63 -1.53
N ASP A 111 0.87 -5.18 -1.14
CA ASP A 111 0.78 -6.37 -0.29
C ASP A 111 1.78 -6.39 0.90
N GLU A 112 2.73 -7.33 0.96
CA GLU A 112 3.78 -7.44 2.00
C GLU A 112 5.03 -6.60 1.68
N HIS A 113 5.11 -6.05 0.47
CA HIS A 113 6.28 -5.36 -0.05
C HIS A 113 6.21 -3.88 0.27
N CYS A 114 7.27 -3.39 0.90
CA CYS A 114 7.51 -1.98 1.13
C CYS A 114 8.60 -1.49 0.19
N PHE A 115 8.39 -0.29 -0.34
CA PHE A 115 9.26 0.31 -1.32
C PHE A 115 10.22 1.28 -0.64
N VAL A 116 11.49 1.21 -0.97
CA VAL A 116 12.56 2.04 -0.38
C VAL A 116 13.45 2.61 -1.45
N SER A 117 13.98 3.82 -1.22
CA SER A 117 15.04 4.35 -2.09
C SER A 117 16.32 3.52 -1.96
N ASN A 118 16.87 3.17 -3.12
CA ASN A 118 18.15 2.50 -3.27
C ASN A 118 18.96 3.23 -4.37
N GLY A 119 19.68 4.28 -3.97
CA GLY A 119 20.33 5.20 -4.90
C GLY A 119 19.29 5.90 -5.77
N ASP A 120 19.33 5.61 -7.08
CA ASP A 120 18.44 6.21 -8.09
C ASP A 120 17.27 5.29 -8.45
N PHE A 121 17.09 4.19 -7.73
CA PHE A 121 16.04 3.20 -7.97
C PHE A 121 15.15 3.02 -6.75
N VAL A 122 14.00 2.37 -6.97
CA VAL A 122 13.10 1.95 -5.91
C VAL A 122 13.20 0.43 -5.74
N GLY A 123 13.73 0.02 -4.59
CA GLY A 123 13.85 -1.39 -4.21
C GLY A 123 12.67 -1.88 -3.39
N THR A 124 12.54 -3.20 -3.27
CA THR A 124 11.51 -3.87 -2.47
C THR A 124 12.11 -4.53 -1.22
N GLN A 125 11.40 -4.44 -0.09
CA GLN A 125 11.73 -5.13 1.16
C GLN A 125 10.45 -5.56 1.90
N HIS A 126 10.59 -6.33 2.97
CA HIS A 126 9.45 -6.61 3.86
C HIS A 126 9.01 -5.35 4.61
N CYS A 127 7.68 -5.17 4.74
CA CYS A 127 7.11 -4.09 5.53
C CYS A 127 7.23 -4.29 7.05
N VAL A 128 7.41 -5.54 7.50
CA VAL A 128 7.55 -5.87 8.92
C VAL A 128 8.82 -6.68 9.10
N GLN A 129 9.69 -6.22 10.00
CA GLN A 129 10.89 -6.95 10.40
C GLN A 129 10.98 -6.95 11.92
N MET A 130 11.14 -8.13 12.52
CA MET A 130 11.20 -8.31 13.99
C MET A 130 10.04 -7.61 14.72
N GLY A 131 8.82 -7.75 14.19
CA GLY A 131 7.61 -7.19 14.82
C GLY A 131 7.44 -5.67 14.68
N ARG A 132 8.23 -5.02 13.80
CA ARG A 132 8.18 -3.57 13.61
C ARG A 132 7.93 -3.21 12.15
N TRP A 133 7.04 -2.25 11.93
CA TRP A 133 6.82 -1.62 10.64
C TRP A 133 8.06 -0.85 10.18
N ILE A 134 8.59 -1.20 9.01
CA ILE A 134 9.71 -0.55 8.32
C ILE A 134 9.48 -0.57 6.79
N PRO A 135 9.89 0.46 6.04
CA PRO A 135 10.50 1.70 6.50
C PRO A 135 9.46 2.66 7.12
N LYS A 136 9.93 3.59 7.95
CA LYS A 136 9.10 4.69 8.48
C LYS A 136 9.60 6.02 7.94
N GLY A 137 8.67 6.85 7.47
CA GLY A 137 8.92 8.22 7.02
C GLY A 137 9.68 8.32 5.71
N GLU A 138 9.85 7.24 4.95
CA GLU A 138 10.63 7.21 3.70
C GLU A 138 9.97 8.01 2.59
N TRP A 139 8.64 7.99 2.49
CA TRP A 139 7.90 8.60 1.39
C TRP A 139 6.95 9.70 1.86
N LYS A 140 6.82 10.73 1.03
CA LYS A 140 5.79 11.76 1.13
C LYS A 140 5.14 11.95 -0.23
N TYR A 141 3.82 12.10 -0.24
CA TYR A 141 3.07 12.53 -1.41
C TYR A 141 2.60 13.96 -1.20
N ASP A 142 2.95 14.84 -2.13
CA ASP A 142 2.49 16.23 -2.15
C ASP A 142 1.27 16.35 -3.09
N ASN A 143 0.10 16.67 -2.56
CA ASN A 143 -1.13 16.79 -3.36
C ASN A 143 -1.12 18.00 -4.31
N GLN A 144 -0.32 19.04 -4.04
CA GLN A 144 -0.24 20.23 -4.88
C GLN A 144 0.66 19.98 -6.08
N THR A 145 1.86 19.44 -5.86
CA THR A 145 2.79 19.12 -6.95
C THR A 145 2.52 17.77 -7.59
N ARG A 146 1.71 16.91 -6.95
CA ARG A 146 1.47 15.50 -7.31
C ARG A 146 2.74 14.64 -7.34
N GLN A 147 3.75 14.99 -6.56
CA GLN A 147 5.03 14.27 -6.55
C GLN A 147 5.11 13.28 -5.39
N MET A 148 5.64 12.10 -5.68
CA MET A 148 6.10 11.13 -4.68
C MET A 148 7.57 11.40 -4.40
N ARG A 149 7.90 11.84 -3.19
CA ARG A 149 9.25 12.20 -2.78
C ARG A 149 9.79 11.23 -1.73
N SER A 150 10.99 10.70 -1.96
CA SER A 150 11.75 10.04 -0.90
C SER A 150 12.39 11.10 -0.01
N THR A 151 12.13 11.02 1.29
CA THR A 151 12.73 11.89 2.31
C THR A 151 14.20 11.55 2.54
N LYS A 152 14.56 10.27 2.42
CA LYS A 152 15.91 9.74 2.66
C LYS A 152 16.93 10.23 1.64
N VAL A 153 16.59 10.19 0.35
CA VAL A 153 17.48 10.68 -0.72
C VAL A 153 17.11 12.06 -1.26
N SER A 154 16.01 12.66 -0.79
CA SER A 154 15.52 13.96 -1.26
C SER A 154 15.30 14.05 -2.77
N LYS A 155 14.84 12.94 -3.37
CA LYS A 155 14.52 12.82 -4.80
C LYS A 155 13.06 12.46 -5.03
N CYS A 156 12.55 12.76 -6.21
CA CYS A 156 11.19 12.48 -6.63
C CYS A 156 11.15 11.29 -7.59
N LEU A 157 10.09 10.49 -7.47
CA LEU A 157 9.80 9.37 -8.35
C LEU A 157 9.51 9.88 -9.76
N VAL A 158 10.22 9.34 -10.75
CA VAL A 158 10.07 9.68 -12.16
C VAL A 158 9.94 8.41 -13.00
N THR A 159 9.34 8.52 -14.19
CA THR A 159 9.34 7.45 -15.18
C THR A 159 9.70 7.95 -16.58
N ASP A 160 10.35 7.09 -17.36
CA ASP A 160 10.55 7.28 -18.80
C ASP A 160 9.47 6.57 -19.65
N GLY A 161 8.43 6.03 -18.99
CA GLY A 161 7.37 5.22 -19.61
C GLY A 161 7.59 3.71 -19.51
N LYS A 162 8.75 3.25 -19.01
CA LYS A 162 9.03 1.82 -18.75
C LYS A 162 9.69 1.59 -17.40
N ARG A 163 10.59 2.47 -16.99
CA ARG A 163 11.37 2.37 -15.76
C ARG A 163 10.87 3.37 -14.73
N LEU A 164 11.01 3.02 -13.46
CA LEU A 164 10.91 3.96 -12.35
C LEU A 164 12.31 4.28 -11.83
N SER A 165 12.58 5.55 -11.62
CA SER A 165 13.82 6.04 -11.03
C SER A 165 13.57 7.20 -10.07
N LEU A 166 14.62 7.63 -9.39
CA LEU A 166 14.62 8.77 -8.47
C LEU A 166 15.56 9.85 -8.98
N GLU A 167 15.01 11.04 -9.18
CA GLU A 167 15.72 12.21 -9.71
C GLU A 167 15.49 13.45 -8.84
N PRO A 168 16.34 14.50 -8.94
CA PRO A 168 16.06 15.77 -8.30
C PRO A 168 14.64 16.27 -8.63
N CYS A 169 13.91 16.70 -7.61
CA CYS A 169 12.52 17.12 -7.75
C CYS A 169 12.40 18.39 -8.61
N GLN A 170 11.52 18.36 -9.60
CA GLN A 170 11.25 19.44 -10.54
C GLN A 170 9.74 19.64 -10.68
N ASN A 171 9.21 20.76 -10.18
CA ASN A 171 7.76 20.99 -10.09
C ASN A 171 7.04 20.99 -11.46
N ASN A 172 7.75 21.35 -12.53
CA ASN A 172 7.23 21.42 -13.91
C ASN A 172 7.42 20.12 -14.70
N ASN A 173 8.05 19.09 -14.12
CA ASN A 173 8.30 17.83 -14.79
C ASN A 173 7.10 16.88 -14.63
N GLN A 174 6.31 16.72 -15.69
CA GLN A 174 5.11 15.86 -15.69
C GLN A 174 5.44 14.37 -15.50
N ALA A 175 6.64 13.92 -15.89
CA ALA A 175 7.09 12.56 -15.61
C ALA A 175 7.31 12.30 -14.10
N GLN A 176 7.40 13.34 -13.28
CA GLN A 176 7.46 13.25 -11.81
C GLN A 176 6.09 13.39 -11.12
N GLN A 177 5.01 13.58 -11.88
CA GLN A 177 3.68 13.82 -11.35
C GLN A 177 2.82 12.55 -11.47
N TRP A 178 2.22 12.16 -10.36
CA TRP A 178 1.50 10.90 -10.20
C TRP A 178 0.09 11.15 -9.68
N LYS A 179 -0.92 10.64 -10.38
CA LYS A 179 -2.31 10.63 -9.94
C LYS A 179 -2.65 9.27 -9.37
N TRP A 180 -3.22 9.27 -8.17
CA TRP A 180 -3.75 8.06 -7.55
C TRP A 180 -5.21 7.87 -7.98
N LYS A 181 -5.52 6.68 -8.50
CA LYS A 181 -6.88 6.28 -8.84
C LYS A 181 -7.25 5.07 -7.99
N GLU A 182 -8.23 5.24 -7.11
CA GLU A 182 -8.80 4.12 -6.36
C GLU A 182 -9.41 3.10 -7.31
N ILE A 183 -9.14 1.82 -7.07
CA ILE A 183 -9.67 0.70 -7.85
C ILE A 183 -10.41 -0.23 -6.91
N TYR A 184 -11.67 -0.49 -7.24
CA TYR A 184 -12.51 -1.48 -6.58
C TYR A 184 -12.65 -2.65 -7.55
N VAL A 185 -12.26 -3.84 -7.10
CA VAL A 185 -12.24 -5.08 -7.89
C VAL A 185 -13.02 -6.14 -7.13
#